data_AF-M6VBC5-F1
#
_entry.id   AF-M6VBC5-F1
#
_cell.length_a   1.000
_cell.length_b   1.000
_cell.length_c   1.000
_cell.angle_alpha   90.00
_cell.angle_beta   90.00
_cell.angle_gamma   90.00
#
_symmetry.space_group_name_H-M   'P 1'
#
loop_
_entity.id
_entity.type
_entity.pdbx_description
1 polymer ?
#
loop_
_entity_poly.entity_id
_entity_poly.type
_entity_poly.pdbx_seq_one_letter_code
_entity_poly.pdbx_strand_id
1 'polypeptide(L)' 'MDEKKDLEKRLEICLSCSLLIKGILSERCSVCGCFVRLKTKLKSESCPIKKWM' A
#
# COMPACT_ATOMS: atom_id res chain seq x y z
N MET A 1 -2.09 12.26 18.67
CA MET A 1 -1.44 10.92 18.68
C MET A 1 -2.08 10.11 17.55
N ASP A 2 -1.73 10.39 16.29
CA ASP A 2 -2.60 10.12 15.12
C ASP A 2 -1.92 9.34 13.98
N GLU A 3 -0.84 8.61 14.26
CA GLU A 3 -0.08 7.90 13.22
C GLU A 3 -0.80 6.67 12.65
N LYS A 4 -1.76 6.10 13.37
CA LYS A 4 -2.46 4.88 12.96
C LYS A 4 -3.40 5.10 11.78
N LYS A 5 -3.96 6.31 11.66
CA LYS A 5 -5.01 6.63 10.68
C LYS A 5 -4.47 6.72 9.25
N ASP A 6 -3.20 7.08 9.07
CA ASP A 6 -2.60 7.21 7.75
C ASP A 6 -2.27 5.83 7.16
N LEU A 7 -1.86 4.88 7.99
CA LEU A 7 -1.56 3.51 7.59
C LEU A 7 -2.76 2.80 6.97
N GLU A 8 -3.90 2.89 7.66
CA GLU A 8 -5.14 2.23 7.25
C GLU A 8 -5.64 2.83 5.94
N LYS A 9 -5.63 4.17 5.81
CA LYS A 9 -5.96 4.86 4.55
C LYS A 9 -5.07 4.42 3.39
N ARG A 10 -3.75 4.42 3.57
CA ARG A 10 -2.79 4.00 2.52
C ARG A 10 -3.02 2.54 2.13
N LEU A 11 -3.33 1.68 3.10
CA LEU A 11 -3.63 0.27 2.86
C LEU A 11 -4.95 0.10 2.11
N GLU A 12 -6.02 0.77 2.51
CA GLU A 12 -7.31 0.76 1.81
C GLU A 12 -7.18 1.24 0.35
N ILE A 13 -6.37 2.26 0.10
CA ILE A 13 -6.04 2.73 -1.26
C ILE A 13 -5.35 1.63 -2.07
N CYS A 14 -4.40 0.91 -1.45
CA CYS A 14 -3.72 -0.21 -2.10
C CYS A 14 -4.67 -1.40 -2.33
N LEU A 15 -5.54 -1.72 -1.37
CA LEU A 15 -6.53 -2.80 -1.43
C LEU A 15 -7.60 -2.58 -2.48
N SER A 16 -7.98 -1.31 -2.70
CA SER A 16 -8.92 -0.88 -3.74
C SER A 16 -8.24 -0.64 -5.09
N CYS A 17 -6.91 -0.84 -5.20
CA CYS A 17 -6.18 -0.60 -6.43
C CYS A 17 -6.35 -1.78 -7.40
N SER A 18 -6.78 -1.51 -8.64
CA SER A 18 -6.88 -2.51 -9.71
C SER A 18 -5.53 -3.16 -10.09
N LEU A 19 -4.42 -2.51 -9.71
CA LEU A 19 -3.06 -3.00 -9.93
C LEU A 19 -2.54 -3.82 -8.75
N LEU A 20 -3.38 -4.15 -7.78
CA LEU A 20 -3.01 -5.01 -6.68
C LEU A 20 -3.09 -6.47 -7.10
N ILE A 21 -1.96 -7.17 -6.99
CA ILE A 21 -1.90 -8.61 -7.12
C ILE A 21 -2.28 -9.21 -5.77
N LYS A 22 -3.54 -9.65 -5.64
CA LYS A 22 -3.99 -10.47 -4.50
C LYS A 22 -3.60 -11.92 -4.76
N GLY A 23 -2.46 -12.34 -4.22
CA GLY A 23 -2.12 -13.75 -4.08
C GLY A 23 -2.85 -14.36 -2.89
N ILE A 24 -2.96 -15.69 -2.87
CA ILE A 24 -3.60 -16.47 -1.80
C ILE A 24 -3.01 -16.15 -0.42
N LEU A 25 -1.72 -15.82 -0.37
CA LEU A 25 -0.96 -15.56 0.87
C LEU A 25 -0.36 -14.16 0.96
N SER A 26 -0.52 -13.30 -0.06
CA SER A 26 0.19 -12.02 -0.12
C SER A 26 -0.45 -11.01 -1.07
N GLU A 27 -0.63 -9.78 -0.61
CA GLU A 27 -0.99 -8.64 -1.46
C GLU A 27 0.25 -7.86 -1.90
N ARG A 28 0.55 -7.87 -3.20
CA ARG A 28 1.69 -7.16 -3.80
C ARG A 28 1.20 -6.14 -4.83
N CYS A 29 1.94 -5.06 -5.01
CA CYS A 29 1.66 -4.10 -6.07
C CYS A 29 2.21 -4.61 -7.41
N SER A 30 1.41 -4.61 -8.47
CA SER A 30 1.88 -4.97 -9.83
C SER A 30 2.90 -3.97 -10.40
N VAL A 31 2.88 -2.71 -9.91
CA VAL A 31 3.76 -1.64 -10.41
C VAL A 31 5.16 -1.72 -9.80
N CYS A 32 5.26 -1.77 -8.47
CA CYS A 32 6.57 -1.80 -7.78
C CYS A 32 6.96 -3.18 -7.24
N GLY A 33 6.11 -4.19 -7.33
CA GLY A 33 6.35 -5.54 -6.79
C GLY A 33 6.34 -5.65 -5.26
N CYS A 34 6.35 -4.54 -4.52
CA CYS A 34 6.40 -4.54 -3.06
C CYS A 34 5.12 -5.06 -2.40
N PHE A 35 5.27 -5.62 -1.20
CA PHE A 35 4.17 -5.98 -0.32
C PHE A 35 3.49 -4.71 0.20
N VAL A 36 2.22 -4.51 -0.15
CA VAL A 36 1.52 -3.25 0.19
C VAL A 36 1.38 -3.09 1.71
N ARG A 37 1.17 -4.18 2.46
CA ARG A 37 1.10 -4.17 3.93
C ARG A 37 2.38 -3.68 4.61
N LEU A 38 3.53 -3.90 3.99
CA LEU A 38 4.82 -3.45 4.51
C LEU A 38 5.14 -2.04 4.00
N LYS A 39 4.91 -1.81 2.70
CA LYS A 39 5.15 -0.51 2.07
C LYS A 39 4.33 0.60 2.71
N THR A 40 3.07 0.35 3.07
CA THR A 40 2.24 1.37 3.73
C THR A 40 2.73 1.69 5.14
N LYS A 41 3.39 0.75 5.83
CA LYS A 41 4.05 0.95 7.13
C LYS A 41 5.28 1.84 7.07
N LEU A 42 5.93 1.92 5.91
CA LEU A 42 7.11 2.75 5.71
C LEU A 42 6.67 4.19 5.42
N LYS A 43 6.88 5.09 6.38
CA LYS A 43 6.53 6.52 6.23
C LYS A 43 7.34 7.23 5.14
N SER A 44 8.56 6.75 4.88
CA SER A 44 9.46 7.29 3.85
C SER A 44 9.14 6.81 2.44
N GLU A 45 8.26 5.81 2.31
CA GLU A 45 7.85 5.27 1.02
C GLU A 45 6.57 5.94 0.56
N SER A 46 6.50 6.21 -0.74
CA SER A 46 5.29 6.70 -1.39
C SER A 46 4.85 5.75 -2.50
N CYS A 47 3.61 5.94 -2.97
CA CYS A 47 3.10 5.15 -4.08
C CYS A 47 3.86 5.47 -5.38
N PRO A 48 4.35 4.48 -6.16
CA PRO A 48 5.04 4.73 -7.44
C PRO A 48 4.17 5.46 -8.47
N ILE A 49 2.84 5.33 -8.35
CA ILE A 49 1.84 6.02 -9.19
C ILE A 49 1.20 7.22 -8.48
N LYS A 50 1.80 7.70 -7.37
CA LYS A 50 1.33 8.85 -6.58
C LYS A 50 -0.14 8.78 -6.10
N LYS A 51 -0.69 7.58 -5.87
CA LYS A 51 -2.03 7.43 -5.25
C LYS A 51 -2.07 7.85 -3.77
N TRP A 52 -0.92 7.86 -3.09
CA TRP A 52 -0.75 8.30 -1.72
C TRP A 52 0.70 8.79 -1.51
N MET A 53 0.89 9.69 -0.54
CA MET A 53 2.18 10.31 -0.18
C MET A 53 2.82 9.65 1.03
#